data_AF-K7FYQ5-F1
#
_entry.id   AF-K7FYQ5-F1
#
_cell.length_a   1.000
_cell.length_b   1.000
_cell.length_c   1.000
_cell.angle_alpha   90.00
_cell.angle_beta   90.00
_cell.angle_gamma   90.00
#
_symmetry.space_group_name_H-M   'P 1'
#
loop_
_entity.id
_entity.type
_entity.pdbx_description
1 polymer ?
#
loop_
_entity_poly.entity_id
_entity_poly.type
_entity_poly.pdbx_seq_one_letter_code
_entity_poly.pdbx_strand_id
1 'polypeptide(L)'
;LTDADKKSIHHIWSKLFENPEENGKIIVIRLFKDYPETKAYFKSIPTEGNLQEDPQIRYHGRRVMVALNQVIENLDNWKQACRILEHVAEKHKNTHHVPAANFQKKKGVILSVCKELMGNEFSSEVSSAWEKLFRLLFEQINTSYANA
;
A
#
# COMPACT_ATOMS: atom_id res chain seq x y z
N LEU A 1 14.19 -11.09 -1.91
CA LEU A 1 14.84 -9.82 -1.50
C LEU A 1 16.18 -10.17 -0.88
N THR A 2 17.25 -9.48 -1.24
CA THR A 2 18.54 -9.62 -0.54
C THR A 2 18.47 -8.97 0.85
N ASP A 3 19.44 -9.22 1.73
CA ASP A 3 19.46 -8.56 3.03
C ASP A 3 19.66 -7.04 2.91
N ALA A 4 20.39 -6.60 1.87
CA ALA A 4 20.51 -5.18 1.52
C ALA A 4 19.15 -4.59 1.07
N ASP A 5 18.38 -5.32 0.25
CA ASP A 5 17.03 -4.90 -0.15
C ASP A 5 16.15 -4.74 1.09
N LYS A 6 16.12 -5.74 1.98
CA LYS A 6 15.30 -5.71 3.21
C LYS A 6 15.68 -4.54 4.12
N LYS A 7 16.98 -4.35 4.39
CA LYS A 7 17.48 -3.26 5.25
C LYS A 7 17.08 -1.89 4.70
N SER A 8 17.19 -1.71 3.39
CA SER A 8 16.76 -0.48 2.70
C SER A 8 15.25 -0.25 2.82
N ILE A 9 14.44 -1.29 2.59
CA ILE A 9 12.99 -1.24 2.76
C ILE A 9 12.63 -0.84 4.20
N HIS A 10 13.22 -1.48 5.21
CA HIS A 10 12.96 -1.16 6.61
C HIS A 10 13.32 0.29 6.95
N HIS A 11 14.45 0.79 6.45
CA HIS A 11 14.89 2.16 6.70
C HIS A 11 13.92 3.20 6.15
N ILE A 12 13.47 3.03 4.90
CA ILE A 12 12.50 3.94 4.31
C ILE A 12 11.13 3.79 4.97
N TRP A 13 10.72 2.54 5.24
CA TRP A 13 9.44 2.25 5.86
C TRP A 13 9.32 2.86 7.26
N SER A 14 10.39 2.81 8.07
CA SER A 14 10.37 3.36 9.43
C SER A 14 9.99 4.84 9.44
N LYS A 15 10.53 5.62 8.48
CA LYS A 15 10.23 7.05 8.33
C LYS A 15 8.79 7.27 7.86
N LEU A 16 8.34 6.50 6.86
CA LEU A 16 6.96 6.58 6.38
C LEU A 16 5.93 6.21 7.47
N PHE A 17 6.32 5.30 8.38
CA PHE A 17 5.46 4.82 9.46
C PHE A 17 5.51 5.69 10.73
N GLU A 18 6.32 6.77 10.77
CA GLU A 18 6.31 7.73 11.89
C GLU A 18 4.95 8.41 12.06
N ASN A 19 4.26 8.69 10.94
CA ASN A 19 2.91 9.25 10.93
C ASN A 19 1.99 8.45 10.00
N PRO A 20 1.57 7.23 10.41
CA PRO A 20 0.86 6.31 9.53
C PRO A 20 -0.56 6.76 9.21
N GLU A 21 -1.18 7.59 10.06
CA GLU A 21 -2.50 8.13 9.77
C GLU A 21 -2.43 9.21 8.68
N GLU A 22 -1.50 10.17 8.80
CA GLU A 22 -1.35 11.26 7.83
C GLU A 22 -0.79 10.75 6.49
N ASN A 23 0.28 9.94 6.51
CA ASN A 23 0.87 9.40 5.30
C ASN A 23 -0.09 8.44 4.59
N GLY A 24 -0.82 7.62 5.35
CA GLY A 24 -1.87 6.76 4.81
C GLY A 24 -3.00 7.56 4.16
N LYS A 25 -3.43 8.67 4.78
CA LYS A 25 -4.43 9.59 4.23
C LYS A 25 -3.95 10.21 2.91
N ILE A 26 -2.71 10.70 2.87
CA ILE A 26 -2.09 11.27 1.65
C ILE A 26 -2.09 10.24 0.51
N ILE A 27 -1.70 8.99 0.80
CA ILE A 27 -1.71 7.90 -0.19
C ILE A 27 -3.11 7.66 -0.76
N VAL A 28 -4.15 7.61 0.09
CA VAL A 28 -5.53 7.38 -0.38
C VAL A 28 -6.06 8.55 -1.19
N ILE A 29 -5.82 9.79 -0.76
CA ILE A 29 -6.24 10.99 -1.49
C ILE A 29 -5.54 11.06 -2.85
N ARG A 30 -4.23 10.76 -2.90
CA ARG A 30 -3.47 10.74 -4.15
C ARG A 30 -3.94 9.63 -5.08
N LEU A 31 -4.32 8.46 -4.55
CA LEU A 31 -4.97 7.41 -5.33
C LEU A 31 -6.25 7.90 -6.01
N PHE A 32 -7.13 8.62 -5.30
CA PHE A 32 -8.35 9.17 -5.91
C PHE A 32 -8.08 10.29 -6.91
N LYS A 33 -7.00 11.06 -6.71
CA LYS A 33 -6.61 12.12 -7.64
C LYS A 33 -6.05 11.53 -8.94
N ASP A 34 -5.13 10.57 -8.82
CA ASP A 34 -4.39 10.01 -9.95
C ASP A 34 -5.23 8.93 -10.68
N TYR A 35 -6.16 8.28 -9.97
CA TYR A 35 -7.05 7.24 -10.47
C TYR A 35 -8.49 7.43 -9.95
N PRO A 36 -9.24 8.43 -10.45
CA PRO A 36 -10.57 8.79 -9.94
C PRO A 36 -11.58 7.65 -9.90
N GLU A 37 -11.48 6.69 -10.82
CA GLU A 37 -12.34 5.51 -10.88
C GLU A 37 -12.25 4.65 -9.61
N THR A 38 -11.14 4.72 -8.86
CA THR A 38 -10.95 3.98 -7.61
C THR A 38 -11.83 4.50 -6.47
N LYS A 39 -12.33 5.74 -6.57
CA LYS A 39 -13.25 6.31 -5.58
C LYS A 39 -14.59 5.59 -5.55
N ALA A 40 -15.01 4.96 -6.66
CA ALA A 40 -16.28 4.22 -6.74
C ALA A 40 -16.38 3.05 -5.74
N TYR A 41 -15.26 2.52 -5.25
CA TYR A 41 -15.24 1.45 -4.24
C TYR A 41 -15.46 1.97 -2.80
N PHE A 42 -15.44 3.29 -2.59
CA PHE A 42 -15.59 3.92 -1.29
C PHE A 42 -16.97 4.56 -1.13
N LYS A 43 -17.99 3.71 -1.00
CA LYS A 43 -19.41 4.13 -0.97
C LYS A 43 -19.77 5.13 0.15
N SER A 44 -19.01 5.15 1.25
CA SER A 44 -19.26 6.03 2.38
C SER A 44 -18.49 7.36 2.31
N ILE A 45 -17.63 7.55 1.31
CA ILE A 45 -16.92 8.81 1.10
C ILE A 45 -17.74 9.66 0.12
N PRO A 46 -18.10 10.90 0.47
CA PRO A 46 -18.92 11.76 -0.39
C PRO A 46 -18.20 12.08 -1.70
N THR A 47 -18.99 12.26 -2.77
CA THR A 47 -18.46 12.62 -4.10
C THR A 47 -17.79 13.98 -4.09
N GLU A 48 -18.33 14.92 -3.31
CA GLU A 48 -17.86 16.30 -3.15
C GLU A 48 -17.43 16.59 -1.71
N GLY A 49 -16.67 17.65 -1.49
CA GLY A 49 -16.21 18.09 -0.18
C GLY A 49 -14.71 17.89 0.06
N ASN A 50 -14.25 18.30 1.25
CA ASN A 50 -12.83 18.26 1.60
C ASN A 50 -12.42 16.85 2.06
N LEU A 51 -11.83 16.08 1.14
CA LEU A 51 -11.30 14.73 1.42
C LEU A 51 -10.22 14.71 2.52
N GLN A 52 -9.55 15.84 2.80
CA GLN A 52 -8.54 15.93 3.86
C GLN A 52 -9.14 15.80 5.26
N GLU A 53 -10.42 16.16 5.42
CA GLU A 53 -11.13 16.14 6.70
C GLU A 53 -12.01 14.89 6.86
N ASP A 54 -12.08 14.04 5.83
CA ASP A 54 -12.94 12.86 5.85
C ASP A 54 -12.36 11.78 6.79
N PRO A 55 -13.10 11.39 7.85
CA PRO A 55 -12.63 10.42 8.83
C PRO A 55 -12.45 9.02 8.24
N GLN A 56 -13.22 8.66 7.20
CA GLN A 56 -13.10 7.38 6.53
C GLN A 56 -11.82 7.28 5.70
N ILE A 57 -11.38 8.39 5.10
CA ILE A 57 -10.07 8.44 4.40
C ILE A 57 -8.94 8.21 5.39
N ARG A 58 -8.96 8.91 6.53
CA ARG A 58 -7.95 8.70 7.59
C ARG A 58 -7.96 7.25 8.09
N TYR A 59 -9.15 6.70 8.36
CA TYR A 59 -9.32 5.33 8.82
C TYR A 59 -8.77 4.30 7.83
N HIS A 60 -9.17 4.41 6.55
CA HIS A 60 -8.68 3.49 5.53
C HIS A 60 -7.18 3.68 5.30
N GLY A 61 -6.68 4.92 5.25
CA GLY A 61 -5.26 5.23 5.14
C GLY A 61 -4.43 4.52 6.20
N ARG A 62 -4.82 4.62 7.48
CA ARG A 62 -4.20 3.87 8.58
C ARG A 62 -4.24 2.36 8.34
N ARG A 63 -5.37 1.83 7.86
CA ARG A 63 -5.53 0.38 7.60
C ARG A 63 -4.55 -0.13 6.55
N VAL A 64 -4.28 0.68 5.51
CA VAL A 64 -3.27 0.39 4.49
C VAL A 64 -1.88 0.36 5.11
N MET A 65 -1.52 1.40 5.86
CA MET A 65 -0.21 1.50 6.51
C MET A 65 0.05 0.33 7.46
N VAL A 66 -0.93 -0.03 8.29
CA VAL A 66 -0.80 -1.17 9.21
C VAL A 66 -0.61 -2.49 8.48
N ALA A 67 -1.37 -2.74 7.40
CA ALA A 67 -1.25 -3.99 6.64
C ALA A 67 0.13 -4.12 5.97
N LEU A 68 0.63 -3.03 5.38
CA LEU A 68 1.98 -2.99 4.80
C LEU A 68 3.07 -3.14 5.87
N ASN A 69 2.89 -2.52 7.05
CA ASN A 69 3.81 -2.68 8.18
C ASN A 69 3.94 -4.15 8.59
N GLN A 70 2.80 -4.83 8.77
CA GLN A 70 2.80 -6.25 9.14
C GLN A 70 3.52 -7.12 8.10
N VAL A 71 3.36 -6.81 6.81
CA VAL A 71 4.08 -7.50 5.73
C VAL A 71 5.58 -7.22 5.79
N ILE A 72 5.97 -5.96 5.99
CA ILE A 72 7.38 -5.53 6.03
C ILE A 72 8.09 -6.09 7.27
N GLU A 73 7.42 -6.16 8.42
CA GLU A 73 7.95 -6.82 9.63
C GLU A 73 8.16 -8.32 9.45
N ASN A 74 7.51 -8.94 8.46
CA ASN A 74 7.57 -10.38 8.19
C ASN A 74 8.32 -10.71 6.88
N LEU A 75 9.22 -9.85 6.39
CA LEU A 75 10.01 -10.15 5.18
C LEU A 75 10.93 -11.36 5.34
N ASP A 76 11.37 -11.67 6.56
CA ASP A 76 12.13 -12.89 6.88
C ASP A 76 11.24 -14.11 7.14
N ASN A 77 9.95 -13.90 7.36
CA ASN A 77 8.94 -14.95 7.51
C ASN A 77 7.86 -14.82 6.43
N TRP A 78 8.26 -15.11 5.19
CA TRP A 78 7.40 -14.90 4.02
C TRP A 78 6.06 -15.66 4.11
N LYS A 79 6.04 -16.83 4.77
CA LYS A 79 4.79 -17.57 5.01
C LYS A 79 3.77 -16.75 5.81
N GLN A 80 4.23 -16.01 6.81
CA GLN A 80 3.36 -15.12 7.58
C GLN A 80 2.93 -13.89 6.77
N ALA A 81 3.84 -13.32 5.96
CA ALA A 81 3.48 -12.24 5.03
C ALA A 81 2.41 -12.68 4.02
N CYS A 82 2.51 -13.89 3.46
CA CYS A 82 1.49 -14.45 2.55
C CYS A 82 0.11 -14.51 3.19
N ARG A 83 -0.01 -14.97 4.45
CA ARG A 83 -1.30 -15.03 5.16
C ARG A 83 -1.94 -13.65 5.36
N ILE A 84 -1.12 -12.64 5.63
CA ILE A 84 -1.60 -11.24 5.74
C ILE A 84 -2.13 -10.77 4.39
N LEU A 85 -1.39 -11.03 3.30
CA LEU A 85 -1.79 -10.66 1.95
C LEU A 85 -3.04 -11.40 1.48
N GLU A 86 -3.19 -12.68 1.82
CA GLU A 86 -4.39 -13.48 1.57
C GLU A 86 -5.61 -12.85 2.24
N HIS A 87 -5.52 -12.49 3.51
CA HIS A 87 -6.61 -11.83 4.22
C HIS A 87 -6.98 -10.47 3.61
N VAL A 88 -5.97 -9.70 3.19
CA VAL A 88 -6.17 -8.42 2.49
C VAL A 88 -6.89 -8.67 1.15
N ALA A 89 -6.41 -9.63 0.36
CA ALA A 89 -6.97 -9.98 -0.93
C ALA A 89 -8.43 -10.47 -0.81
N GLU A 90 -8.72 -11.35 0.14
CA GLU A 90 -10.07 -11.88 0.39
C GLU A 90 -11.07 -10.74 0.68
N LYS A 91 -10.72 -9.81 1.58
CA LYS A 91 -11.59 -8.66 1.87
C LYS A 91 -11.80 -7.76 0.66
N HIS A 92 -10.73 -7.48 -0.09
CA HIS A 92 -10.84 -6.61 -1.27
C HIS A 92 -11.66 -7.28 -2.38
N LYS A 93 -11.52 -8.59 -2.57
CA LYS A 93 -12.29 -9.36 -3.56
C LYS A 93 -13.76 -9.54 -3.14
N ASN A 94 -14.00 -10.12 -1.97
CA ASN A 94 -15.31 -10.67 -1.60
C ASN A 94 -16.20 -9.64 -0.87
N THR A 95 -15.61 -8.69 -0.15
CA THR A 95 -16.38 -7.65 0.56
C THR A 95 -16.45 -6.37 -0.25
N HIS A 96 -15.30 -5.89 -0.73
CA HIS A 96 -15.20 -4.60 -1.38
C HIS A 96 -15.34 -4.66 -2.91
N HIS A 97 -15.30 -5.86 -3.50
CA HIS A 97 -15.45 -6.09 -4.94
C HIS A 97 -14.46 -5.28 -5.78
N VAL A 98 -13.23 -5.11 -5.27
CA VAL A 98 -12.14 -4.38 -5.91
C VAL A 98 -11.36 -5.33 -6.82
N PRO A 99 -11.25 -5.05 -8.13
CA PRO A 99 -10.40 -5.81 -9.04
C PRO A 99 -8.92 -5.77 -8.63
N ALA A 100 -8.20 -6.89 -8.80
CA ALA A 100 -6.78 -7.00 -8.47
C ALA A 100 -5.91 -5.93 -9.15
N ALA A 101 -6.25 -5.53 -10.37
CA ALA A 101 -5.53 -4.49 -11.12
C ALA A 101 -5.43 -3.14 -10.38
N ASN A 102 -6.36 -2.82 -9.47
CA ASN A 102 -6.29 -1.57 -8.69
C ASN A 102 -5.14 -1.57 -7.67
N PHE A 103 -4.62 -2.74 -7.25
CA PHE A 103 -3.44 -2.78 -6.39
C PHE A 103 -2.19 -2.22 -7.09
N GLN A 104 -2.06 -2.41 -8.42
CA GLN A 104 -0.96 -1.86 -9.21
C GLN A 104 -0.94 -0.32 -9.21
N LYS A 105 -2.12 0.31 -9.35
CA LYS A 105 -2.28 1.77 -9.27
C LYS A 105 -1.80 2.30 -7.92
N LYS A 106 -2.14 1.60 -6.84
CA LYS A 106 -1.76 1.95 -5.49
C LYS A 106 -0.26 1.87 -5.23
N LYS A 107 0.46 0.91 -5.84
CA LYS A 107 1.94 0.88 -5.79
C LYS A 107 2.54 2.17 -6.33
N GLY A 108 2.09 2.62 -7.51
CA GLY A 108 2.63 3.83 -8.15
C GLY A 108 2.54 5.03 -7.22
N VAL A 109 1.38 5.18 -6.57
CA VAL A 109 1.14 6.23 -5.57
C VAL A 109 2.06 6.10 -4.36
N ILE A 110 2.19 4.90 -3.77
CA ILE A 110 3.05 4.69 -2.60
C ILE A 110 4.52 5.00 -2.93
N LEU A 111 5.02 4.54 -4.08
CA LEU A 111 6.39 4.83 -4.51
C LEU A 111 6.62 6.34 -4.75
N SER A 112 5.63 7.03 -5.33
CA SER A 112 5.69 8.48 -5.50
C SER A 112 5.77 9.19 -4.15
N VAL A 113 4.93 8.79 -3.18
CA VAL A 113 4.93 9.37 -1.82
C VAL A 113 6.25 9.08 -1.10
N CYS A 114 6.79 7.87 -1.21
CA CYS A 114 8.11 7.54 -0.66
C CYS A 114 9.19 8.45 -1.25
N LYS A 115 9.19 8.64 -2.57
CA LYS A 115 10.16 9.51 -3.26
C LYS A 115 10.04 10.97 -2.84
N GLU A 116 8.81 11.49 -2.74
CA GLU A 116 8.54 12.87 -2.30
C GLU A 116 9.00 13.11 -0.85
N LEU A 117 8.74 12.17 0.06
CA LEU A 117 9.10 12.30 1.47
C LEU A 117 10.60 12.15 1.73
N MET A 118 11.27 11.25 1.00
CA MET A 118 12.66 10.89 1.26
C MET A 118 13.66 11.67 0.39
N GLY A 119 13.18 12.35 -0.67
CA GLY A 119 14.01 13.13 -1.58
C GLY A 119 15.20 12.33 -2.11
N ASN A 120 16.41 12.84 -1.89
CA ASN A 120 17.65 12.23 -2.37
C ASN A 120 17.98 10.88 -1.70
N GLU A 121 17.37 10.56 -0.54
CA GLU A 121 17.55 9.27 0.12
C GLU A 121 16.84 8.13 -0.62
N PHE A 122 15.85 8.43 -1.48
CA PHE A 122 15.20 7.44 -2.32
C PHE A 122 15.98 7.20 -3.62
N SER A 123 17.16 6.61 -3.49
CA SER A 123 18.06 6.32 -4.61
C SER A 123 17.50 5.28 -5.59
N SER A 124 18.19 5.07 -6.72
CA SER A 124 17.87 4.00 -7.69
C SER A 124 17.85 2.61 -7.05
N GLU A 125 18.77 2.34 -6.13
CA GLU A 125 18.91 1.07 -5.43
C GLU A 125 17.74 0.87 -4.46
N VAL A 126 17.37 1.91 -3.73
CA VAL A 126 16.19 1.91 -2.85
C VAL A 126 14.93 1.67 -3.67
N SER A 127 14.74 2.42 -4.76
CA SER A 127 13.60 2.23 -5.67
C SER A 127 13.55 0.81 -6.21
N SER A 128 14.69 0.22 -6.58
CA SER A 128 14.77 -1.17 -7.06
C SER A 128 14.36 -2.19 -5.99
N ALA A 129 14.78 -2.00 -4.73
CA ALA A 129 14.39 -2.86 -3.62
C ALA A 129 12.87 -2.85 -3.40
N TRP A 130 12.27 -1.66 -3.43
CA TRP A 130 10.82 -1.47 -3.28
C TRP A 130 10.03 -2.03 -4.47
N GLU A 131 10.54 -1.87 -5.68
CA GLU A 131 9.97 -2.48 -6.90
C GLU A 131 9.92 -4.02 -6.78
N LYS A 132 11.01 -4.64 -6.32
CA LYS A 132 11.05 -6.10 -6.05
C LYS A 132 10.03 -6.50 -4.99
N LEU A 133 9.91 -5.73 -3.89
CA LEU A 133 8.92 -5.99 -2.85
C LEU A 133 7.51 -6.00 -3.44
N PHE A 134 7.11 -4.91 -4.09
CA PHE A 134 5.76 -4.80 -4.64
C PHE A 134 5.43 -5.86 -5.69
N ARG A 135 6.42 -6.29 -6.48
CA ARG A 135 6.25 -7.44 -7.37
C ARG A 135 5.84 -8.69 -6.61
N LEU A 136 6.54 -9.03 -5.52
CA LEU A 136 6.20 -10.18 -4.66
C LEU A 136 4.81 -10.03 -4.03
N LEU A 137 4.46 -8.82 -3.56
CA LEU A 137 3.13 -8.56 -2.99
C LEU A 137 2.02 -8.82 -4.03
N PHE A 138 2.22 -8.38 -5.26
CA PHE A 138 1.24 -8.55 -6.33
C PHE A 138 1.14 -9.97 -6.84
N GLU A 139 2.25 -10.69 -6.95
CA GLU A 139 2.23 -12.12 -7.26
C GLU A 139 1.35 -12.86 -6.24
N GLN A 140 1.57 -12.63 -4.94
CA GLN A 140 0.75 -13.24 -3.89
C GLN A 140 -0.72 -12.80 -3.94
N ILE A 141 -1.01 -11.50 -4.09
CA ILE A 141 -2.38 -11.00 -4.19
C ILE A 141 -3.10 -11.63 -5.39
N ASN A 142 -2.45 -11.69 -6.56
CA ASN A 142 -3.04 -12.30 -7.75
C ASN A 142 -3.30 -13.79 -7.57
N THR A 143 -2.38 -14.52 -6.93
CA THR A 143 -2.59 -15.92 -6.54
C THR A 143 -3.80 -16.06 -5.63
N SER A 144 -3.95 -15.21 -4.60
CA SER A 144 -5.13 -15.22 -3.71
C SER A 144 -6.42 -14.89 -4.46
N TYR A 145 -6.39 -13.98 -5.45
CA TYR A 145 -7.56 -13.66 -6.27
C TYR A 145 -7.97 -14.81 -7.19
N ALA A 146 -7.02 -15.60 -7.70
CA ALA A 146 -7.28 -16.73 -8.59
C ALA A 146 -7.80 -17.98 -7.83
N ASN A 147 -7.38 -18.17 -6.58
CA ASN A 147 -7.69 -19.37 -5.79
C ASN A 147 -8.95 -19.26 -4.91
N ALA A 148 -9.61 -18.10 -4.89
CA ALA A 148 -10.78 -17.81 -4.05
C ALA A 148 -12.11 -17.87 -4.81
#